data_AF-A0A2T3JEK2-F1
#
_entry.id   AF-A0A2T3JEK2-F1
#
_cell.length_a   1.000
_cell.length_b   1.000
_cell.length_c   1.000
_cell.angle_alpha   90.00
_cell.angle_beta   90.00
_cell.angle_gamma   90.00
#
_symmetry.space_group_name_H-M   'P 1'
#
loop_
_entity.id
_entity.type
_entity.pdbx_description
1 polymer ?
#
loop_
_entity_poly.entity_id
_entity_poly.type
_entity_poly.pdbx_seq_one_letter_code
_entity_poly.pdbx_strand_id
1 'polypeptide(L)'
;MRTLTQQSAFRKDRNALNRAKKADVSTADIINKMAETHSKPNSAQAFAEAAGAVIHVEANINKETPIHDAFEAILEERRALNEAGSTT
;
A
#
# COMPACT_ATOMS: atom_id res chain seq x y z
N MET A 1 -4.37 22.11 -14.08
CA MET A 1 -4.14 20.64 -14.04
C MET A 1 -5.40 20.01 -13.43
N ARG A 2 -6.06 19.03 -14.07
CA ARG A 2 -7.28 18.42 -13.52
C ARG A 2 -6.88 17.40 -12.44
N THR A 3 -7.46 17.53 -11.24
CA THR A 3 -7.23 16.58 -10.14
C THR A 3 -7.68 15.18 -10.55
N LEU A 4 -6.84 14.18 -10.29
CA LEU A 4 -7.16 12.77 -10.56
C LEU A 4 -8.20 12.27 -9.55
N THR A 5 -9.18 11.48 -10.01
CA THR A 5 -9.99 10.68 -9.09
C THR A 5 -9.14 9.56 -8.49
N GLN A 6 -9.51 9.05 -7.31
CA GLN A 6 -8.79 7.95 -6.68
C GLN A 6 -8.67 6.72 -7.62
N GLN A 7 -9.76 6.37 -8.32
CA GLN A 7 -9.74 5.29 -9.30
C GLN A 7 -8.77 5.56 -10.47
N SER A 8 -8.68 6.81 -10.92
CA SER A 8 -7.75 7.17 -12.01
C SER A 8 -6.29 7.16 -11.55
N ALA A 9 -6.01 7.54 -10.29
CA ALA A 9 -4.68 7.45 -9.70
C ALA A 9 -4.23 5.99 -9.57
N PHE A 10 -5.06 5.13 -8.96
CA PHE A 10 -4.79 3.70 -8.88
C PHE A 10 -4.56 3.06 -10.27
N ARG A 11 -5.38 3.42 -11.26
CA ARG A 11 -5.20 2.91 -12.64
C ARG A 11 -3.84 3.31 -13.22
N LYS A 12 -3.33 4.51 -12.93
CA LYS A 12 -2.00 4.94 -13.38
C LYS A 12 -0.91 4.12 -12.71
N ASP A 13 -0.97 3.95 -11.39
CA ASP A 13 0.06 3.21 -10.63
C ASP A 13 0.10 1.73 -11.05
N ARG A 14 -1.06 1.08 -11.14
CA ARG A 14 -1.16 -0.29 -11.67
C ARG A 14 -0.56 -0.41 -13.07
N ASN A 15 -0.89 0.52 -13.96
CA ASN A 15 -0.37 0.47 -15.33
C ASN A 15 1.15 0.71 -15.36
N ALA A 16 1.68 1.54 -14.47
CA ALA A 16 3.12 1.75 -14.33
C ALA A 16 3.83 0.47 -13.88
N LEU A 17 3.33 -0.22 -12.85
CA LEU A 17 3.89 -1.50 -12.38
C LEU A 17 3.82 -2.59 -13.48
N ASN A 18 2.71 -2.68 -14.21
CA ASN A 18 2.59 -3.63 -15.33
C ASN A 18 3.58 -3.31 -16.47
N ARG A 19 3.88 -2.03 -16.72
CA ARG A 19 4.88 -1.62 -17.71
C ARG A 19 6.30 -1.88 -17.24
N ALA A 20 6.58 -1.68 -15.95
CA ALA A 20 7.87 -1.98 -15.35
C ALA A 20 8.22 -3.46 -15.50
N LYS A 21 7.27 -4.37 -15.21
CA LYS A 21 7.42 -5.82 -15.43
C LYS A 21 7.77 -6.16 -16.88
N LYS A 22 7.15 -5.49 -17.85
CA LYS A 22 7.43 -5.70 -19.29
C LYS A 22 8.78 -5.13 -19.72
N ALA A 23 9.30 -4.15 -19.01
CA ALA A 23 10.56 -3.48 -19.29
C ALA A 23 11.73 -4.03 -18.46
N ASP A 24 11.52 -5.14 -17.73
CA ASP A 24 12.50 -5.72 -16.81
C ASP A 24 13.02 -4.74 -15.74
N VAL A 25 12.16 -3.80 -15.33
CA VAL A 25 12.45 -2.87 -14.23
C VAL A 25 11.99 -3.51 -12.93
N SER A 26 12.92 -3.69 -11.98
CA SER A 26 12.62 -4.35 -10.72
C SER A 26 11.82 -3.44 -9.77
N THR A 27 11.08 -4.05 -8.84
CA THR A 27 10.43 -3.31 -7.75
C THR A 27 11.42 -2.50 -6.93
N ALA A 28 12.64 -3.02 -6.73
CA ALA A 28 13.71 -2.32 -6.03
C ALA A 28 14.13 -1.03 -6.77
N ASP A 29 14.24 -1.06 -8.11
CA ASP A 29 14.58 0.12 -8.91
C ASP A 29 13.53 1.22 -8.78
N ILE A 30 12.24 0.83 -8.77
CA ILE A 30 11.13 1.76 -8.57
C ILE A 30 11.20 2.39 -7.19
N ILE A 31 11.38 1.58 -6.14
CA ILE A 31 11.47 2.05 -4.75
C ILE A 31 12.65 3.01 -4.58
N ASN A 32 13.82 2.63 -5.10
CA ASN A 32 15.01 3.48 -5.08
C ASN A 32 14.73 4.82 -5.76
N LYS A 33 14.10 4.80 -6.93
CA LYS A 33 13.79 6.03 -7.66
C LYS A 33 12.76 6.90 -6.97
N MET A 34 11.76 6.30 -6.32
CA MET A 34 10.77 7.02 -5.50
C MET A 34 11.45 7.67 -4.29
N ALA A 35 12.34 6.95 -3.61
CA ALA A 35 13.06 7.44 -2.44
C ALA A 35 13.99 8.62 -2.75
N GLU A 36 14.58 8.67 -3.96
CA GLU A 36 15.36 9.82 -4.44
C GLU A 36 14.51 11.10 -4.57
N THR A 37 13.23 10.96 -4.92
CA THR A 37 12.30 12.09 -5.14
C THR A 37 11.48 12.47 -3.90
N HIS A 38 11.72 11.80 -2.78
CA HIS A 38 11.03 12.04 -1.53
C HIS A 38 11.39 13.38 -0.90
N SER A 39 10.55 13.90 0.01
CA SER A 39 10.80 15.14 0.76
C SER A 39 12.10 15.12 1.59
N LYS A 40 12.50 13.92 2.03
CA LYS A 40 13.79 13.61 2.65
C LYS A 40 14.48 12.50 1.84
N PRO A 41 15.20 12.86 0.75
CA PRO A 41 15.74 11.89 -0.19
C PRO A 41 16.63 10.84 0.47
N ASN A 42 16.52 9.59 0.01
CA ASN A 42 17.38 8.46 0.42
C ASN A 42 17.44 8.19 1.94
N SER A 43 16.46 8.69 2.70
CA SER A 43 16.33 8.36 4.13
C SER A 43 15.64 7.02 4.31
N ALA A 44 15.87 6.36 5.46
CA ALA A 44 15.14 5.12 5.80
C ALA A 44 13.61 5.30 5.72
N GLN A 45 13.12 6.48 6.12
CA GLN A 45 11.70 6.86 5.98
C GLN A 45 11.25 6.87 4.50
N ALA A 46 12.04 7.49 3.61
CA ALA A 46 11.71 7.54 2.18
C ALA A 46 11.60 6.15 1.55
N PHE A 47 12.53 5.25 1.87
CA PHE A 47 12.49 3.87 1.39
C PHE A 47 11.28 3.10 1.95
N ALA A 48 10.97 3.26 3.25
CA ALA A 48 9.82 2.61 3.87
C ALA A 48 8.49 3.08 3.26
N GLU A 49 8.32 4.39 3.06
CA GLU A 49 7.12 4.95 2.44
C GLU A 49 6.98 4.53 0.97
N ALA A 50 8.08 4.55 0.21
CA ALA A 50 8.08 4.09 -1.17
C ALA A 50 7.73 2.60 -1.29
N ALA A 51 8.35 1.75 -0.46
CA ALA A 51 8.05 0.33 -0.41
C ALA A 51 6.60 0.06 -0.03
N GLY A 52 6.10 0.73 1.01
CA GLY A 52 4.71 0.61 1.47
C GLY A 52 3.71 0.99 0.38
N ALA A 53 3.97 2.06 -0.37
CA ALA A 53 3.13 2.48 -1.48
C ALA A 53 3.08 1.42 -2.60
N VAL A 54 4.23 0.87 -3.01
CA VAL A 54 4.26 -0.17 -4.05
C VAL A 54 3.53 -1.43 -3.60
N ILE A 55 3.83 -1.93 -2.39
CA ILE A 55 3.21 -3.13 -1.81
C ILE A 55 1.68 -2.98 -1.75
N HIS A 56 1.19 -1.82 -1.29
CA HIS A 56 -0.25 -1.58 -1.21
C HIS A 56 -0.93 -1.56 -2.59
N VAL A 57 -0.30 -0.99 -3.61
CA VAL A 57 -0.83 -1.03 -4.97
C VAL A 57 -0.83 -2.47 -5.50
N GLU A 58 0.23 -3.25 -5.27
CA GLU A 58 0.30 -4.66 -5.67
C GLU A 58 -0.77 -5.52 -5.01
N ALA A 59 -1.01 -5.36 -3.70
CA ALA A 59 -2.10 -6.02 -2.99
C ALA A 59 -3.46 -5.71 -3.64
N ASN A 60 -3.74 -4.44 -3.90
CA ASN A 60 -4.98 -4.02 -4.56
C ASN A 60 -5.13 -4.58 -5.99
N ILE A 61 -4.03 -4.75 -6.73
CA ILE A 61 -4.04 -5.41 -8.05
C ILE A 61 -4.49 -6.87 -7.93
N ASN A 62 -4.05 -7.55 -6.87
CA ASN A 62 -4.41 -8.93 -6.55
C ASN A 62 -5.79 -9.07 -5.89
N LYS A 63 -6.53 -7.96 -5.73
CA LYS A 63 -7.83 -7.88 -5.04
C LYS A 63 -7.74 -8.17 -3.53
N GLU A 64 -6.58 -7.94 -2.95
CA GLU A 64 -6.37 -7.99 -1.50
C GLU A 64 -6.63 -6.62 -0.90
N THR A 65 -7.16 -6.58 0.32
CA THR A 65 -7.50 -5.34 1.02
C THR A 65 -6.90 -5.34 2.43
N PRO A 66 -5.57 -5.39 2.57
CA PRO A 66 -4.90 -5.68 3.84
C PRO A 66 -5.27 -4.72 4.99
N ILE A 67 -5.61 -3.47 4.67
CA ILE A 67 -6.09 -2.50 5.68
C ILE A 67 -7.50 -2.86 6.16
N HIS A 68 -8.40 -3.23 5.25
CA HIS A 68 -9.76 -3.66 5.61
C HIS A 68 -9.71 -4.96 6.42
N ASP A 69 -8.91 -5.93 5.97
CA ASP A 69 -8.79 -7.23 6.62
C ASP A 69 -8.23 -7.07 8.05
N ALA A 70 -7.21 -6.23 8.22
CA ALA A 70 -6.68 -5.89 9.55
C ALA A 70 -7.72 -5.17 10.42
N PHE A 71 -8.52 -4.28 9.84
CA PHE A 71 -9.57 -3.58 10.58
C PHE A 71 -10.67 -4.52 11.06
N GLU A 72 -11.15 -5.42 10.22
CA GLU A 72 -12.16 -6.42 10.61
C GLU A 72 -11.63 -7.34 11.71
N ALA A 73 -10.37 -7.80 11.61
CA ALA A 73 -9.73 -8.60 12.66
C ALA A 73 -9.69 -7.86 14.00
N ILE A 74 -9.33 -6.57 14.00
CA ILE A 74 -9.34 -5.74 15.22
C ILE A 74 -10.75 -5.62 15.81
N LEU A 75 -11.79 -5.50 14.98
CA LEU A 75 -13.18 -5.44 15.48
C LEU A 75 -13.61 -6.77 16.10
N GLU A 76 -13.24 -7.89 15.49
CA GLU A 76 -13.52 -9.23 16.01
C GLU A 76 -12.84 -9.47 17.35
N GLU A 77 -11.55 -9.14 17.48
CA GLU A 77 -10.79 -9.21 18.74
C GLU A 77 -11.48 -8.40 19.85
N ARG A 78 -11.93 -7.19 19.54
CA ARG A 78 -12.63 -6.32 20.50
C ARG A 78 -13.98 -6.89 20.94
N ARG A 79 -14.74 -7.52 20.03
CA ARG A 79 -16.01 -8.18 20.37
C ARG A 79 -15.78 -9.35 21.31
N ALA A 80 -14.82 -10.21 20.99
CA ALA A 80 -14.47 -11.36 21.83
C ALA A 80 -14.05 -10.95 23.25
N LEU A 81 -13.25 -9.88 23.37
CA LEU A 81 -12.84 -9.33 24.67
C LEU A 81 -14.03 -8.78 25.48
N ASN A 82 -14.96 -8.07 24.81
CA ASN A 82 -16.13 -7.51 25.48
C ASN A 82 -17.13 -8.59 25.92
N GLU A 83 -17.32 -9.64 25.13
CA GLU A 83 -18.16 -10.78 25.48
C GLU A 83 -17.59 -11.55 26.68
N ALA A 84 -16.27 -11.78 26.68
CA ALA A 84 -15.59 -12.45 27.81
C ALA A 84 -15.65 -11.63 29.12
N GLY A 85 -15.57 -10.29 29.04
CA GLY A 85 -15.70 -9.40 30.20
C GLY A 85 -17.13 -9.18 30.70
N SER A 86 -18.15 -9.48 29.88
CA SER A 86 -19.56 -9.37 30.28
C SER A 86 -20.09 -10.61 31.01
N THR A 87 -19.35 -11.72 30.98
CA THR A 87 -19.70 -12.99 31.65
C THR A 87 -19.10 -13.16 33.04
N THR A 88 -18.41 -12.15 33.57
CA THR A 88 -17.86 -12.09 34.94
C THR A 88 -18.57 -11.02 35.75
#